data_AF-A0A525KBR2-F1
#
_entry.id   AF-A0A525KBR2-F1
#
_cell.length_a   1.000
_cell.length_b   1.000
_cell.length_c   1.000
_cell.angle_alpha   90.00
_cell.angle_beta   90.00
_cell.angle_gamma   90.00
#
_symmetry.space_group_name_H-M   'P 1'
#
loop_
_entity.id
_entity.type
_entity.pdbx_description
1 polymer ?
#
loop_
_entity_poly.entity_id
_entity_poly.type
_entity_poly.pdbx_seq_one_letter_code
_entity_poly.pdbx_strand_id
1 'polypeptide(L)'
;MIHMIRALFGQTQAVPVLKCQSASRGLSPLSRYFRTTIGVLMPRPMWLFRDCRSTRPATIRNGSTPDTKYKGQNYYVVLRAMAVGSRCLSVFVRACPVEQGDASVHNTDTPVGADLWNFFYRTIVIPQMPAIESLCERIANVFGLGFFSHDILPERETGRLLVCETGFKFDDRLYRTHLMQLAGQLAADEFLSDRFPARSAELFADEIRTALGNISPRQLAR
;
A
#
# COMPACT_ATOMS: atom_id res chain seq x y z
N MET A 1 4.06 -3.69 -14.58
CA MET A 1 3.05 -3.22 -13.63
C MET A 1 2.69 -1.73 -13.77
N ILE A 2 3.51 -0.88 -14.42
CA ILE A 2 3.16 0.53 -14.74
C ILE A 2 2.02 0.66 -15.79
N HIS A 3 1.82 -0.35 -16.65
CA HIS A 3 0.77 -0.31 -17.68
C HIS A 3 -0.63 -0.67 -17.20
N MET A 4 -0.79 -1.28 -16.01
CA MET A 4 -2.11 -1.70 -15.53
C MET A 4 -2.85 -0.59 -14.76
N ILE A 5 -2.13 0.39 -14.23
CA ILE A 5 -2.72 1.54 -13.50
C ILE A 5 -3.29 2.60 -14.47
N ARG A 6 -2.80 2.68 -15.72
CA ARG A 6 -3.29 3.64 -16.72
C ARG A 6 -4.69 3.34 -17.26
N ALA A 7 -5.19 2.12 -17.12
CA ALA A 7 -6.51 1.75 -17.65
C ALA A 7 -7.68 2.10 -16.70
N LEU A 8 -7.40 2.52 -15.46
CA LEU A 8 -8.41 2.68 -14.40
C LEU A 8 -8.90 4.11 -14.18
N PHE A 9 -8.34 5.10 -14.89
CA PHE A 9 -8.75 6.51 -14.80
C PHE A 9 -9.05 7.04 -16.20
N GLY A 10 -10.34 7.17 -16.52
CA GLY A 10 -10.81 7.74 -17.78
C GLY A 10 -10.28 9.17 -18.01
N GLN A 11 -9.77 9.38 -19.22
CA GLN A 11 -9.39 10.63 -19.89
C GLN A 11 -8.76 11.74 -19.03
N THR A 12 -7.44 11.84 -19.06
CA THR A 12 -6.73 13.13 -19.06
C THR A 12 -5.43 13.02 -19.86
N GLN A 13 -5.04 14.14 -20.47
CA GLN A 13 -4.18 14.31 -21.63
C GLN A 13 -2.83 13.56 -21.62
N ALA A 14 -2.40 13.15 -22.81
CA ALA A 14 -1.13 12.50 -23.09
C ALA A 14 0.06 13.43 -22.76
N VAL A 15 0.95 12.97 -21.88
CA VAL A 15 2.27 13.56 -21.66
C VAL A 15 3.29 12.82 -22.55
N PRO A 16 4.19 13.54 -23.27
CA PRO A 16 5.11 12.91 -24.22
C PRO A 16 6.15 12.05 -23.49
N VAL A 17 6.33 10.81 -24.00
CA VAL A 17 7.38 9.89 -23.54
C VAL A 17 8.67 10.21 -24.30
N LEU A 18 9.64 10.81 -23.61
CA LEU A 18 11.02 10.90 -24.09
C LEU A 18 11.65 9.50 -24.11
N LYS A 19 11.97 9.01 -25.31
CA LYS A 19 12.77 7.79 -25.50
C LYS A 19 14.21 8.06 -25.07
N CYS A 20 14.73 7.28 -24.13
CA CYS A 20 16.15 7.22 -23.83
C CYS A 20 16.69 5.85 -24.27
N GLN A 21 17.60 5.85 -25.25
CA GLN A 21 18.35 4.67 -25.68
C GLN A 21 19.46 4.40 -24.66
N SER A 22 19.54 3.20 -24.09
CA SER A 22 20.66 2.80 -23.24
C SER A 22 21.64 1.91 -24.00
N ALA A 23 22.89 2.36 -24.06
CA ALA A 23 24.05 1.60 -24.54
C ALA A 23 24.40 0.45 -23.58
N SER A 24 24.74 -0.70 -24.15
CA SER A 24 25.16 -1.92 -23.47
C SER A 24 26.66 -1.91 -23.12
N ARG A 25 26.98 -2.21 -21.86
CA ARG A 25 28.22 -2.86 -21.40
C ARG A 25 27.76 -3.77 -20.25
N GLY A 26 27.96 -5.09 -20.19
CA GLY A 26 29.01 -5.95 -20.71
C GLY A 26 29.61 -6.64 -19.48
N LEU A 27 29.14 -7.84 -19.13
CA LEU A 27 29.78 -8.76 -18.17
C LEU A 27 29.40 -10.21 -18.50
N SER A 28 30.38 -11.10 -18.37
CA SER A 28 30.52 -12.44 -18.96
C SER A 28 30.12 -13.58 -17.98
N PRO A 29 30.13 -14.86 -18.42
CA PRO A 29 29.31 -15.94 -17.86
C PRO A 29 30.09 -16.86 -16.92
N LEU A 30 29.39 -17.62 -16.05
CA LEU A 30 29.64 -19.03 -15.70
C LEU A 30 28.78 -19.47 -14.50
N SER A 31 27.78 -20.31 -14.74
CA SER A 31 27.63 -21.61 -14.06
C SER A 31 26.39 -22.33 -14.60
N ARG A 32 26.65 -23.40 -15.36
CA ARG A 32 25.70 -24.46 -15.69
C ARG A 32 25.60 -25.36 -14.46
N TYR A 33 24.43 -25.87 -14.08
CA TYR A 33 24.27 -27.29 -13.70
C TYR A 33 22.79 -27.72 -13.76
N PHE A 34 22.57 -28.76 -14.59
CA PHE A 34 21.55 -29.81 -14.65
C PHE A 34 20.03 -29.52 -14.64
N ARG A 35 19.43 -29.80 -15.81
CA ARG A 35 18.03 -30.16 -16.06
C ARG A 35 17.86 -31.68 -15.87
N THR A 36 16.85 -32.08 -15.11
CA THR A 36 16.09 -33.31 -15.38
C THR A 36 14.62 -32.92 -15.47
N THR A 37 14.01 -33.26 -16.60
CA THR A 37 12.65 -32.87 -16.97
C THR A 37 11.72 -34.04 -16.67
N ILE A 38 10.74 -33.85 -15.81
CA ILE A 38 9.48 -34.60 -15.84
C ILE A 38 8.38 -33.53 -15.92
N GLY A 39 7.67 -33.54 -17.05
CA GLY A 39 6.71 -32.52 -17.41
C GLY A 39 5.38 -32.71 -16.69
N VAL A 40 4.96 -31.67 -15.99
CA VAL A 40 3.54 -31.31 -15.88
C VAL A 40 3.48 -29.83 -16.20
N LEU A 41 2.77 -29.51 -17.28
CA LEU A 41 2.64 -28.18 -17.83
C LEU A 41 1.71 -27.35 -16.92
N MET A 42 2.29 -26.62 -15.98
CA MET A 42 1.63 -25.48 -15.34
C MET A 42 2.53 -24.26 -15.47
N PRO A 43 2.02 -23.09 -15.88
CA PRO A 43 2.83 -21.88 -15.95
C PRO A 43 3.20 -21.48 -14.52
N ARG A 44 4.48 -21.63 -14.17
CA ARG A 44 5.05 -21.01 -12.97
C ARG A 44 5.03 -19.49 -13.16
N PRO A 45 4.34 -18.70 -12.32
CA PRO A 45 4.62 -17.28 -12.27
C PRO A 45 5.98 -17.12 -11.56
N MET A 46 7.02 -16.96 -12.37
CA MET A 46 8.35 -16.57 -11.92
C MET A 46 8.27 -15.09 -11.51
N TRP A 47 7.86 -14.82 -10.28
CA TRP A 47 7.94 -13.49 -9.69
C TRP A 47 9.41 -13.18 -9.40
N LEU A 48 10.08 -12.59 -10.38
CA LEU A 48 11.38 -11.96 -10.15
C LEU A 48 11.12 -10.74 -9.25
N PHE A 49 11.34 -10.90 -7.94
CA PHE A 49 11.54 -9.79 -7.03
C PHE A 49 12.78 -9.04 -7.49
N ARG A 50 12.58 -7.98 -8.26
CA ARG A 50 13.64 -7.03 -8.57
C ARG A 50 13.68 -6.05 -7.40
N ASP A 51 14.78 -6.15 -6.64
CA ASP A 51 15.22 -5.18 -5.63
C ASP A 51 15.02 -3.76 -6.19
N CYS A 52 14.05 -3.01 -5.65
CA CYS A 52 13.77 -1.61 -6.02
C CYS A 52 14.80 -0.65 -5.42
N ARG A 53 16.09 -1.03 -5.42
CA ARG A 53 17.18 -0.19 -4.92
C ARG A 53 17.86 0.67 -5.99
N SER A 54 17.55 0.51 -7.28
CA SER A 54 18.29 1.24 -8.34
C SER A 54 17.45 1.99 -9.38
N THR A 55 16.12 1.90 -9.34
CA THR A 55 15.29 2.95 -9.92
C THR A 55 14.97 3.88 -8.78
N ARG A 56 15.61 5.06 -8.73
CA ARG A 56 15.06 6.18 -7.96
C ARG A 56 13.57 6.17 -8.27
N PRO A 57 12.67 5.92 -7.29
CA PRO A 57 11.24 6.07 -7.54
C PRO A 57 11.13 7.45 -8.16
N ALA A 58 10.48 7.53 -9.33
CA ALA A 58 10.35 8.75 -10.10
C ALA A 58 10.17 9.86 -9.09
N THR A 59 11.21 10.69 -8.95
CA THR A 59 11.20 11.79 -8.00
C THR A 59 9.98 12.55 -8.44
N ILE A 60 8.87 12.39 -7.71
CA ILE A 60 7.77 13.31 -7.84
C ILE A 60 8.45 14.58 -7.36
N ARG A 61 8.93 15.37 -8.32
CA ARG A 61 9.38 16.74 -8.08
C ARG A 61 8.09 17.42 -7.66
N ASN A 62 7.82 17.29 -6.37
CA ASN A 62 6.63 17.77 -5.68
C ASN A 62 6.67 19.30 -5.75
N GLY A 63 6.14 19.87 -6.81
CA GLY A 63 5.54 21.20 -6.72
C GLY A 63 4.18 21.15 -6.01
N SER A 64 3.67 19.96 -5.65
CA SER A 64 2.25 19.75 -5.34
C SER A 64 1.92 18.51 -4.48
N THR A 65 2.78 18.11 -3.53
CA THR A 65 2.49 16.99 -2.59
C THR A 65 3.13 17.29 -1.23
N PRO A 66 2.49 16.93 -0.10
CA PRO A 66 1.77 17.90 0.71
C PRO A 66 2.44 18.05 2.08
N ASP A 67 3.06 19.20 2.28
CA ASP A 67 3.49 19.64 3.60
C ASP A 67 2.25 19.82 4.50
N THR A 68 1.96 18.82 5.32
CA THR A 68 0.96 18.96 6.38
C THR A 68 1.66 19.51 7.61
N LYS A 69 1.24 20.70 8.04
CA LYS A 69 1.93 21.46 9.09
C LYS A 69 1.42 21.05 10.47
N TYR A 70 2.33 20.72 11.38
CA TYR A 70 2.04 20.48 12.79
C TYR A 70 3.09 21.18 13.66
N LYS A 71 2.63 21.96 14.67
CA LYS A 71 3.49 22.75 15.58
C LYS A 71 4.61 23.54 14.87
N GLY A 72 4.32 24.08 13.67
CA GLY A 72 5.29 24.88 12.91
C GLY A 72 6.13 24.08 11.91
N GLN A 73 6.16 22.75 12.00
CA GLN A 73 6.97 21.86 11.15
C GLN A 73 6.13 21.22 10.04
N ASN A 74 6.76 21.01 8.88
CA ASN A 74 6.13 20.35 7.73
C ASN A 74 6.46 18.86 7.72
N TYR A 75 5.48 18.04 7.33
CA TYR A 75 5.63 16.59 7.25
C TYR A 75 5.17 16.07 5.89
N TYR A 76 5.93 15.13 5.34
CA TYR A 76 5.42 14.19 4.36
C TYR A 76 4.52 13.20 5.07
N VAL A 77 3.27 13.07 4.63
CA VAL A 77 2.28 12.16 5.23
C VAL A 77 1.87 11.10 4.21
N VAL A 78 1.97 9.84 4.62
CA VAL A 78 1.46 8.67 3.89
C VAL A 78 0.50 7.92 4.81
N LEU A 79 -0.68 7.60 4.31
CA LEU A 79 -1.62 6.73 5.01
C LEU A 79 -1.39 5.30 4.54
N ARG A 80 -1.33 4.33 5.45
CA ARG A 80 -1.39 2.91 5.08
C ARG A 80 -2.74 2.34 5.50
N ALA A 81 -3.59 2.02 4.53
CA ALA A 81 -4.81 1.28 4.79
C ALA A 81 -4.52 -0.23 4.74
N MET A 82 -4.68 -0.91 5.86
CA MET A 82 -4.71 -2.36 5.93
C MET A 82 -6.14 -2.81 5.59
N ALA A 83 -6.26 -3.76 4.67
CA ALA A 83 -7.56 -4.24 4.20
C ALA A 83 -7.59 -5.75 4.03
N VAL A 84 -8.78 -6.32 4.15
CA VAL A 84 -9.05 -7.74 3.92
C VAL A 84 -10.19 -7.83 2.92
N GLY A 85 -9.88 -8.28 1.70
CA GLY A 85 -10.81 -8.17 0.59
C GLY A 85 -11.31 -6.72 0.45
N SER A 86 -12.62 -6.54 0.38
CA SER A 86 -13.26 -5.22 0.25
C SER A 86 -13.22 -4.34 1.51
N ARG A 87 -12.85 -4.91 2.67
CA ARG A 87 -13.03 -4.29 3.98
C ARG A 87 -11.75 -3.60 4.44
N CYS A 88 -11.84 -2.30 4.74
CA CYS A 88 -10.77 -1.62 5.44
C CYS A 88 -10.73 -2.10 6.91
N LEU A 89 -9.59 -2.64 7.33
CA LEU A 89 -9.37 -3.13 8.69
C LEU A 89 -8.87 -2.00 9.60
N SER A 90 -7.87 -1.25 9.15
CA SER A 90 -7.30 -0.12 9.90
C SER A 90 -6.51 0.80 8.99
N VAL A 91 -6.32 2.04 9.42
CA VAL A 91 -5.53 3.04 8.71
C VAL A 91 -4.43 3.55 9.61
N PHE A 92 -3.19 3.48 9.13
CA PHE A 92 -2.01 3.92 9.85
C PHE A 92 -1.56 5.27 9.30
N VAL A 93 -1.19 6.19 10.18
CA VAL A 93 -0.54 7.45 9.79
C VAL A 93 0.96 7.26 9.80
N ARG A 94 1.59 7.53 8.67
CA ARG A 94 3.05 7.61 8.59
C ARG A 94 3.43 9.03 8.25
N ALA A 95 4.35 9.59 9.02
CA ALA A 95 4.82 10.94 8.82
C ALA A 95 6.35 10.98 8.85
N CYS A 96 6.96 11.81 8.02
CA CYS A 96 8.39 12.10 8.07
C CYS A 96 8.59 13.62 7.97
N PRO A 97 9.38 14.26 8.85
CA PRO A 97 9.68 15.67 8.71
C PRO A 97 10.33 15.99 7.37
N VAL A 98 9.87 17.04 6.70
CA VAL A 98 10.37 17.44 5.36
C VAL A 98 11.85 17.81 5.39
N GLU A 99 12.35 18.26 6.54
CA GLU A 99 13.74 18.65 6.75
C GLU A 99 14.72 17.47 6.62
N GLN A 100 14.24 16.22 6.69
CA GLN A 100 15.06 15.03 6.44
C GLN A 100 15.40 14.85 4.95
N GLY A 101 14.73 15.57 4.05
CA GLY A 101 15.05 15.60 2.62
C GLY A 101 14.66 14.34 1.83
N ASP A 102 14.07 13.34 2.48
CA ASP A 102 13.56 12.12 1.84
C ASP A 102 12.04 12.03 2.00
N ALA A 103 11.33 11.97 0.87
CA ALA A 103 9.88 11.81 0.84
C ALA A 103 9.45 10.33 0.97
N SER A 104 10.39 9.39 1.01
CA SER A 104 10.14 7.98 1.27
C SER A 104 9.84 7.78 2.75
N VAL A 105 8.56 7.62 3.10
CA VAL A 105 8.14 7.41 4.49
C VAL A 105 8.06 5.93 4.82
N HIS A 106 9.06 5.44 5.56
CA HIS A 106 9.15 4.08 6.07
C HIS A 106 8.39 3.90 7.39
N ASN A 107 8.22 2.64 7.80
CA ASN A 107 7.47 2.26 8.99
C ASN A 107 7.95 2.96 10.29
N THR A 108 9.25 3.21 10.41
CA THR A 108 9.89 3.74 11.62
C THR A 108 10.13 5.25 11.57
N ASP A 109 9.82 5.90 10.45
CA ASP A 109 10.14 7.31 10.25
C ASP A 109 9.19 8.24 11.01
N THR A 110 8.03 7.70 11.37
CA THR A 110 7.02 8.42 12.15
C THR A 110 7.56 8.76 13.53
N PRO A 111 7.72 10.05 13.87
CA PRO A 111 8.15 10.43 15.21
C PRO A 111 7.18 9.86 16.23
N VAL A 112 7.74 9.27 17.29
CA VAL A 112 6.91 8.62 18.31
C VAL A 112 6.34 9.67 19.26
N GLY A 113 5.19 10.23 18.89
CA GLY A 113 4.45 11.20 19.69
C GLY A 113 2.95 11.12 19.43
N ALA A 114 2.18 10.82 20.48
CA ALA A 114 0.73 10.63 20.40
C ALA A 114 0.03 11.88 19.82
N ASP A 115 0.42 13.08 20.24
CA ASP A 115 -0.19 14.33 19.76
C ASP A 115 -0.07 14.49 18.24
N LEU A 116 1.13 14.24 17.68
CA LEU A 116 1.40 14.36 16.24
C LEU A 116 0.56 13.36 15.46
N TRP A 117 0.59 12.10 15.89
CA TRP A 117 -0.15 11.03 15.23
C TRP A 117 -1.66 11.30 15.28
N ASN A 118 -2.18 11.66 16.46
CA ASN A 118 -3.59 11.98 16.67
C ASN A 118 -4.03 13.19 15.86
N PHE A 119 -3.17 14.21 15.73
CA PHE A 119 -3.45 15.36 14.90
C PHE A 119 -3.71 14.95 13.46
N PHE A 120 -2.79 14.22 12.82
CA PHE A 120 -2.96 13.77 11.43
C PHE A 120 -4.12 12.77 11.28
N TYR A 121 -4.29 11.86 12.23
CA TYR A 121 -5.40 10.91 12.19
C TYR A 121 -6.75 11.64 12.22
N ARG A 122 -6.93 12.59 13.14
CA ARG A 122 -8.19 13.35 13.27
C ARG A 122 -8.44 14.31 12.10
N THR A 123 -7.39 14.91 11.55
CA THR A 123 -7.51 15.92 10.49
C THR A 123 -7.56 15.33 9.08
N ILE A 124 -6.98 14.16 8.87
CA ILE A 124 -6.87 13.53 7.55
C ILE A 124 -7.69 12.24 7.49
N VAL A 125 -7.46 11.31 8.42
CA VAL A 125 -8.03 9.95 8.32
C VAL A 125 -9.53 9.94 8.62
N ILE A 126 -9.96 10.52 9.75
CA ILE A 126 -11.37 10.50 10.16
C ILE A 126 -12.29 11.11 9.08
N PRO A 127 -12.02 12.31 8.54
CA PRO A 127 -12.90 12.91 7.54
C PRO A 127 -12.94 12.14 6.21
N GLN A 128 -11.89 11.38 5.90
CA GLN A 128 -11.72 10.69 4.63
C GLN A 128 -12.06 9.19 4.72
N MET A 129 -12.49 8.68 5.87
CA MET A 129 -12.73 7.26 6.07
C MET A 129 -13.68 6.65 5.03
N PRO A 130 -14.83 7.28 4.68
CA PRO A 130 -15.71 6.73 3.64
C PRO A 130 -15.02 6.61 2.27
N ALA A 131 -14.13 7.55 1.93
CA ALA A 131 -13.38 7.51 0.68
C ALA A 131 -12.28 6.42 0.71
N ILE A 132 -11.66 6.20 1.87
CA ILE A 132 -10.68 5.13 2.07
C ILE A 132 -11.36 3.75 1.96
N GLU A 133 -12.52 3.57 2.59
CA GLU A 133 -13.31 2.33 2.50
C GLU A 133 -13.73 2.03 1.06
N SER A 134 -14.25 3.04 0.35
CA SER A 134 -14.58 2.91 -1.07
C SER A 134 -13.37 2.56 -1.93
N LEU A 135 -12.19 3.10 -1.60
CA LEU A 135 -10.94 2.77 -2.27
C LEU A 135 -10.53 1.30 -2.03
N CYS A 136 -10.62 0.80 -0.80
CA CYS A 136 -10.37 -0.62 -0.49
C CYS A 136 -11.32 -1.54 -1.27
N GLU A 137 -12.61 -1.23 -1.30
CA GLU A 137 -13.62 -1.97 -2.06
C GLU A 137 -13.27 -2.03 -3.55
N ARG A 138 -12.97 -0.86 -4.16
CA ARG A 138 -12.62 -0.77 -5.59
C ARG A 138 -11.36 -1.56 -5.94
N ILE A 139 -10.37 -1.57 -5.05
CA ILE A 139 -9.15 -2.36 -5.26
C ILE A 139 -9.47 -3.85 -5.16
N ALA A 140 -10.25 -4.27 -4.16
CA ALA A 140 -10.66 -5.66 -3.99
C ALA A 140 -11.48 -6.17 -5.18
N ASN A 141 -12.33 -5.33 -5.78
CA ASN A 141 -13.09 -5.68 -6.99
C ASN A 141 -12.19 -6.00 -8.20
N VAL A 142 -10.92 -5.57 -8.18
CA VAL A 142 -9.93 -5.86 -9.23
C VAL A 142 -9.04 -7.05 -8.85
N PHE A 143 -8.54 -7.10 -7.62
CA PHE A 143 -7.58 -8.12 -7.19
C PHE A 143 -8.23 -9.38 -6.61
N GLY A 144 -9.51 -9.31 -6.25
CA GLY A 144 -10.23 -10.34 -5.51
C GLY A 144 -9.90 -10.34 -4.02
N LEU A 145 -10.18 -11.47 -3.38
CA LEU A 145 -9.96 -11.68 -1.96
C LEU A 145 -8.46 -11.78 -1.63
N GLY A 146 -8.02 -11.05 -0.61
CA GLY A 146 -6.65 -11.11 -0.10
C GLY A 146 -6.43 -10.22 1.12
N PHE A 147 -5.23 -10.28 1.69
CA PHE A 147 -4.77 -9.35 2.73
C PHE A 147 -3.93 -8.27 2.07
N PHE A 148 -4.41 -7.04 2.11
CA PHE A 148 -3.81 -5.92 1.38
C PHE A 148 -3.27 -4.86 2.33
N SER A 149 -2.20 -4.21 1.91
CA SER A 149 -1.75 -2.93 2.45
C SER A 149 -1.67 -1.91 1.32
N HIS A 150 -2.45 -0.83 1.40
CA HIS A 150 -2.44 0.25 0.42
C HIS A 150 -1.74 1.47 1.00
N ASP A 151 -0.68 1.94 0.33
CA ASP A 151 -0.09 3.23 0.65
C ASP A 151 -0.80 4.31 -0.15
N ILE A 152 -1.32 5.30 0.57
CA ILE A 152 -2.23 6.34 0.08
C ILE A 152 -1.62 7.70 0.42
N LEU A 153 -1.49 8.54 -0.59
CA LEU A 153 -1.07 9.93 -0.48
C LEU A 153 -2.31 10.82 -0.43
N PRO A 154 -2.57 11.52 0.69
CA PRO A 154 -3.64 12.51 0.76
C PRO A 154 -3.20 13.81 0.06
N GLU A 155 -3.88 14.18 -1.03
CA GLU A 155 -3.65 15.43 -1.75
C GLU A 155 -4.35 16.60 -1.04
N ARG A 156 -3.58 17.57 -0.56
CA ARG A 156 -4.08 18.66 0.30
C ARG A 156 -5.05 19.62 -0.42
N GLU A 157 -4.75 19.99 -1.67
CA GLU A 157 -5.49 21.04 -2.36
C GLU A 157 -6.90 20.60 -2.78
N THR A 158 -7.01 19.36 -3.24
CA THR A 158 -8.24 18.80 -3.81
C THR A 158 -8.97 17.88 -2.83
N GLY A 159 -8.30 17.42 -1.78
CA GLY A 159 -8.78 16.36 -0.90
C GLY A 159 -8.76 14.96 -1.52
N ARG A 160 -8.12 14.77 -2.68
CA ARG A 160 -8.05 13.45 -3.34
C ARG A 160 -7.15 12.49 -2.57
N LEU A 161 -7.47 11.20 -2.67
CA LEU A 161 -6.65 10.11 -2.16
C LEU A 161 -5.98 9.40 -3.35
N LEU A 162 -4.65 9.37 -3.38
CA LEU A 162 -3.87 8.77 -4.45
C LEU A 162 -3.17 7.50 -3.95
N VAL A 163 -3.46 6.34 -4.55
CA VAL A 163 -2.79 5.08 -4.21
C VAL A 163 -1.45 5.03 -4.90
N CYS A 164 -0.35 4.93 -4.15
CA CYS A 164 0.99 4.82 -4.70
C CYS A 164 1.53 3.37 -4.68
N GLU A 165 1.11 2.57 -3.71
CA GLU A 165 1.51 1.16 -3.59
C GLU A 165 0.34 0.30 -3.10
N THR A 166 0.27 -0.94 -3.58
CA THR A 166 -0.57 -1.99 -3.01
C THR A 166 0.27 -3.25 -2.87
N GLY A 167 0.43 -3.69 -1.63
CA GLY A 167 1.16 -4.90 -1.26
C GLY A 167 0.24 -5.95 -0.64
N PHE A 168 0.73 -7.19 -0.61
CA PHE A 168 0.08 -8.27 0.13
C PHE A 168 0.69 -8.36 1.53
N LYS A 169 -0.12 -8.08 2.56
CA LYS A 169 0.39 -7.98 3.92
C LYS A 169 -0.69 -8.32 4.95
N PHE A 170 -0.44 -9.39 5.71
CA PHE A 170 -1.33 -9.83 6.78
C PHE A 170 -1.22 -8.95 8.04
N ASP A 171 0.00 -8.57 8.41
CA ASP A 171 0.31 -7.80 9.61
C ASP A 171 1.49 -6.83 9.37
N ASP A 172 1.50 -5.68 10.03
CA ASP A 172 2.58 -4.69 10.00
C ASP A 172 3.34 -4.62 11.32
N ARG A 173 3.91 -5.77 11.73
CA ARG A 173 4.66 -5.94 12.98
C ARG A 173 5.69 -4.86 13.25
N LEU A 174 6.43 -4.40 12.23
CA LEU A 174 7.46 -3.36 12.42
C LEU A 174 6.84 -2.02 12.83
N TYR A 175 5.76 -1.61 12.17
CA TYR A 175 5.04 -0.38 12.52
C TYR A 175 4.38 -0.51 13.91
N ARG A 176 3.76 -1.66 14.19
CA ARG A 176 3.19 -1.99 15.50
C ARG A 176 4.22 -1.88 16.62
N THR A 177 5.39 -2.51 16.47
CA THR A 177 6.47 -2.46 17.48
C THR A 177 6.96 -1.04 17.70
N HIS A 178 7.12 -0.26 16.63
CA HIS A 178 7.58 1.14 16.69
C HIS A 178 6.65 2.04 17.52
N LEU A 179 5.33 1.89 17.35
CA LEU A 179 4.33 2.71 18.02
C LEU A 179 3.76 2.08 19.30
N MET A 180 4.24 0.91 19.73
CA MET A 180 3.71 0.20 20.89
C MET A 180 3.71 1.06 22.17
N GLN A 181 4.72 1.92 22.33
CA GLN A 181 4.82 2.85 23.46
C GLN A 181 3.71 3.91 23.51
N LEU A 182 2.91 4.06 22.44
CA LEU A 182 1.75 4.93 22.37
C LEU A 182 0.42 4.21 22.63
N ALA A 183 0.42 2.93 23.02
CA ALA A 183 -0.80 2.18 23.31
C ALA A 183 -1.67 2.90 24.37
N GLY A 184 -2.98 2.94 24.15
CA GLY A 184 -3.92 3.69 25.00
C GLY A 184 -3.89 5.21 24.84
N GLN A 185 -3.01 5.77 24.00
CA GLN A 185 -2.89 7.21 23.76
C GLN A 185 -3.37 7.64 22.37
N LEU A 186 -3.55 6.69 21.44
CA LEU A 186 -3.94 6.99 20.06
C LEU A 186 -5.45 7.03 19.89
N ALA A 187 -5.92 7.87 18.96
CA ALA A 187 -7.34 7.96 18.59
C ALA A 187 -7.86 6.66 17.96
N ALA A 188 -6.96 5.86 17.38
CA ALA A 188 -7.20 4.47 17.02
C ALA A 188 -5.94 3.67 17.34
N ASP A 189 -6.01 2.76 18.31
CA ASP A 189 -4.87 1.98 18.81
C ASP A 189 -5.06 0.46 18.67
N GLU A 190 -6.16 0.01 18.06
CA GLU A 190 -6.48 -1.41 17.92
C GLU A 190 -5.36 -2.21 17.23
N PHE A 191 -4.66 -1.60 16.27
CA PHE A 191 -3.52 -2.18 15.56
C PHE A 191 -2.29 -2.44 16.45
N LEU A 192 -2.25 -1.87 17.66
CA LEU A 192 -1.21 -2.13 18.64
C LEU A 192 -1.49 -3.39 19.48
N SER A 193 -2.70 -3.92 19.41
CA SER A 193 -3.14 -5.08 20.18
C SER A 193 -3.03 -6.39 19.41
N ASP A 194 -3.04 -7.52 20.12
CA ASP A 194 -3.13 -8.85 19.51
C ASP A 194 -4.52 -9.14 18.91
N ARG A 195 -5.49 -8.25 19.08
CA ARG A 195 -6.79 -8.35 18.41
C ARG A 195 -6.71 -8.03 16.92
N PHE A 196 -5.72 -7.26 16.49
CA PHE A 196 -5.55 -6.89 15.09
C PHE A 196 -5.44 -8.11 14.14
N PRO A 197 -4.52 -9.06 14.34
CA PRO A 197 -4.43 -10.25 13.49
C PRO A 197 -5.67 -11.16 13.60
N ALA A 198 -6.31 -11.22 14.77
CA ALA A 198 -7.56 -11.99 14.95
C ALA A 198 -8.69 -11.38 14.10
N ARG A 199 -8.89 -10.06 14.19
CA ARG A 199 -9.90 -9.35 13.39
C ARG A 199 -9.62 -9.43 11.89
N SER A 200 -8.36 -9.41 11.48
CA SER A 200 -7.95 -9.65 10.10
C SER A 200 -8.42 -11.02 9.60
N ALA A 201 -8.21 -12.07 10.40
CA ALA A 201 -8.66 -13.42 10.07
C ALA A 201 -10.19 -13.56 10.06
N GLU A 202 -10.90 -12.90 10.98
CA GLU A 202 -12.36 -12.85 11.03
C GLU A 202 -12.94 -12.21 9.77
N LEU A 203 -12.43 -11.03 9.37
CA LEU A 203 -12.84 -10.37 8.13
C LEU A 203 -12.58 -11.23 6.90
N PHE A 204 -11.46 -11.97 6.89
CA PHE A 204 -11.14 -12.87 5.78
C PHE A 204 -12.15 -14.01 5.68
N ALA A 205 -12.53 -14.61 6.81
CA ALA A 205 -13.55 -15.64 6.86
C ALA A 205 -14.92 -15.11 6.38
N ASP A 206 -15.28 -13.88 6.75
CA ASP A 206 -16.54 -13.25 6.31
C ASP A 206 -16.55 -12.95 4.81
N GLU A 207 -15.44 -12.45 4.26
CA GLU A 207 -15.30 -12.23 2.81
C GLU A 207 -15.34 -13.56 2.04
N ILE A 208 -14.75 -14.64 2.55
CA ILE A 208 -14.90 -15.98 1.97
C ILE A 208 -16.37 -16.42 1.96
N ARG A 209 -17.07 -16.31 3.09
CA ARG A 209 -18.48 -16.70 3.18
C ARG A 209 -19.33 -15.93 2.18
N THR A 210 -19.07 -14.63 2.05
CA THR A 210 -19.75 -13.76 1.09
C THR A 210 -19.44 -14.20 -0.34
N ALA A 211 -18.16 -14.43 -0.66
CA ALA A 211 -17.75 -14.89 -1.98
C ALA A 211 -18.40 -16.23 -2.34
N LEU A 212 -18.40 -17.20 -1.42
CA LEU A 212 -18.99 -18.52 -1.61
C LEU A 212 -20.52 -18.51 -1.70
N GLY A 213 -21.19 -17.69 -0.88
CA GLY A 213 -22.65 -17.52 -0.94
C GLY A 213 -23.13 -16.92 -2.26
N ASN A 214 -22.25 -16.19 -2.96
CA ASN A 214 -22.50 -15.63 -4.27
C ASN A 214 -22.16 -16.57 -5.44
N ILE A 215 -21.60 -17.76 -5.17
CA ILE A 215 -21.33 -18.76 -6.21
C ILE A 215 -22.61 -19.52 -6.50
N SER A 216 -23.12 -19.42 -7.73
CA SER A 216 -24.28 -20.23 -8.14
C SER A 216 -23.91 -21.72 -8.17
N PRO A 217 -24.85 -22.64 -7.89
CA PRO A 217 -24.59 -24.09 -7.98
C PRO A 217 -24.03 -24.55 -9.33
N ARG A 218 -24.29 -23.81 -10.42
CA ARG A 218 -23.76 -24.09 -11.76
C ARG A 218 -22.26 -23.82 -11.91
N GLN A 219 -21.68 -22.98 -11.05
CA GLN A 219 -20.25 -22.65 -11.06
C GLN A 219 -19.41 -23.62 -10.21
N LEU A 220 -20.02 -24.29 -9.23
CA LEU A 220 -19.37 -25.34 -8.42
C LEU A 220 -19.24 -26.68 -9.14
N ALA A 221 -19.98 -26.88 -10.23
CA ALA A 221 -20.05 -28.14 -10.99
C ALA A 221 -19.09 -28.19 -12.21
N ARG A 222 -18.18 -27.22 -12.37
CA ARG A 222 -17.16 -27.17 -13.42
C ARG A 222 -15.77 -27.21 -12.80
#